data_AF-A0A2W1JIP5-F1
#
_entry.id   AF-A0A2W1JIP5-F1
#
_cell.length_a   1.000
_cell.length_b   1.000
_cell.length_c   1.000
_cell.angle_alpha   90.00
_cell.angle_beta   90.00
_cell.angle_gamma   90.00
#
_symmetry.space_group_name_H-M   'P 1'
#
loop_
_entity.id
_entity.type
_entity.pdbx_description
1 polymer ?
#
loop_
_entity_poly.entity_id
_entity_poly.type
_entity_poly.pdbx_seq_one_letter_code
_entity_poly.pdbx_strand_id
1 'polypeptide(L)'
;MQSSWNRALSKMTQRLLAIILVIVASLGFSGGTWNTSNALTLIAYLPPGDAVTNPNALLRQALPLDNQAMLEVQEYVDNASMTLAASTPKSLKKSWGEVKRNTDKAISAFSQHRMDILSEVPADHRERATDLADTISQDLVALKDAADRQDAEAFTDLSVRAAVAMNQLEGALVSKFPFQVPLAYQSLPQLNGRATVVLETTQGPMTVVVDGYSAPVTAGNFVDLVQRGFYSDLPFTRAEESYVLQTGDGV
;
A
#
# COMPACT_ATOMS: atom_id res chain seq x y z
N MET A 1 -25.61 -71.55 47.03
CA MET A 1 -24.47 -71.42 46.09
C MET A 1 -24.56 -70.21 45.14
N GLN A 2 -25.30 -69.13 45.47
CA GLN A 2 -25.47 -67.94 44.61
C GLN A 2 -24.58 -66.71 44.98
N SER A 3 -23.92 -66.71 46.14
CA SER A 3 -23.22 -65.50 46.64
C SER A 3 -21.79 -65.30 46.13
N SER A 4 -21.12 -66.32 45.60
CA SER A 4 -19.79 -66.19 44.99
C SER A 4 -19.87 -65.71 43.53
N TRP A 5 -20.90 -66.16 42.80
CA TRP A 5 -21.15 -65.78 41.40
C TRP A 5 -21.50 -64.30 41.25
N ASN A 6 -22.36 -63.74 42.10
CA ASN A 6 -22.71 -62.31 42.02
C ASN A 6 -21.53 -61.39 42.36
N ARG A 7 -20.62 -61.83 43.25
CA ARG A 7 -19.38 -61.08 43.58
C ARG A 7 -18.33 -61.18 42.48
N ALA A 8 -18.27 -62.29 41.76
CA ALA A 8 -17.40 -62.43 40.59
C ALA A 8 -17.93 -61.57 39.43
N LEU A 9 -19.25 -61.59 39.20
CA LEU A 9 -19.90 -60.79 38.16
C LEU A 9 -19.76 -59.28 38.43
N SER A 10 -19.91 -58.83 39.68
CA SER A 10 -19.74 -57.41 40.04
C SER A 10 -18.28 -56.92 39.90
N LYS A 11 -17.31 -57.77 40.21
CA LYS A 11 -15.88 -57.46 40.01
C LYS A 11 -15.53 -57.43 38.52
N MET A 12 -16.17 -58.27 37.71
CA MET A 12 -15.98 -58.28 36.26
C MET A 12 -16.61 -57.06 35.60
N THR A 13 -17.82 -56.65 36.01
CA THR A 13 -18.46 -55.43 35.51
C THR A 13 -17.72 -54.15 35.95
N GLN A 14 -17.20 -54.10 37.17
CA GLN A 14 -16.35 -53.00 37.62
C GLN A 14 -15.04 -52.90 36.83
N ARG A 15 -14.40 -54.04 36.51
CA ARG A 15 -13.19 -54.06 35.68
C ARG A 15 -13.47 -53.65 34.24
N LEU A 16 -14.61 -54.06 33.67
CA LEU A 16 -15.04 -53.63 32.34
C LEU A 16 -15.34 -52.13 32.30
N LEU A 17 -16.03 -51.59 33.30
CA LEU A 17 -16.28 -50.15 33.43
C LEU A 17 -14.99 -49.35 33.56
N ALA A 18 -14.01 -49.84 34.35
CA ALA A 18 -12.71 -49.18 34.49
C ALA A 18 -11.92 -49.18 33.17
N ILE A 19 -11.96 -50.27 32.41
CA ILE A 19 -11.30 -50.36 31.09
C ILE A 19 -11.96 -49.42 30.08
N ILE A 20 -13.30 -49.36 30.06
CA ILE A 20 -14.03 -48.42 29.19
C ILE A 20 -13.69 -46.97 29.56
N LEU A 21 -13.61 -46.64 30.85
CA LEU A 21 -13.27 -45.29 31.32
C LEU A 21 -11.84 -44.90 30.96
N VAL A 22 -10.89 -45.85 31.02
CA VAL A 22 -9.51 -45.63 30.54
C VAL A 22 -9.46 -45.46 29.02
N ILE A 23 -10.24 -46.22 28.25
CA ILE A 23 -10.29 -46.07 26.78
C ILE A 23 -10.90 -44.72 26.38
N VAL A 24 -11.97 -44.28 27.04
CA VAL A 24 -12.59 -42.96 26.80
C VAL A 24 -11.62 -41.83 27.19
N ALA A 25 -10.88 -41.97 28.30
CA ALA A 25 -9.86 -41.00 28.69
C ALA A 25 -8.66 -40.99 27.71
N SER A 26 -8.29 -42.14 27.13
CA SER A 26 -7.18 -42.28 26.19
C SER A 26 -7.51 -41.74 24.79
N LEU A 27 -8.77 -41.88 24.36
CA LEU A 27 -9.28 -41.34 23.10
C LEU A 27 -9.61 -39.84 23.20
N GLY A 28 -9.82 -39.32 24.42
CA GLY A 28 -10.02 -37.89 24.66
C GLY A 28 -8.72 -37.06 24.72
N PHE A 29 -7.54 -37.70 24.82
CA PHE A 29 -6.27 -37.00 25.07
C PHE A 29 -5.30 -36.97 23.88
N SER A 30 -5.68 -37.53 22.72
CA SER A 30 -4.85 -37.56 21.50
C SER A 30 -5.44 -36.77 20.32
N GLY A 31 -6.57 -36.08 20.51
CA GLY A 31 -7.13 -35.12 19.56
C GLY A 31 -7.01 -33.70 20.12
N GLY A 32 -6.03 -32.93 19.66
CA GLY A 32 -5.93 -31.49 19.90
C GLY A 32 -7.04 -30.70 19.19
N THR A 33 -8.31 -31.00 19.49
CA THR A 33 -9.49 -30.42 18.85
C THR A 33 -10.41 -29.68 19.82
N TRP A 34 -9.91 -29.28 21.00
CA TRP A 34 -10.57 -28.32 21.89
C TRP A 34 -10.03 -26.90 21.69
N ASN A 35 -9.79 -26.52 20.45
CA ASN A 35 -9.67 -25.11 20.09
C ASN A 35 -10.24 -24.86 18.69
N THR A 36 -11.57 -24.90 18.58
CA THR A 36 -12.30 -24.30 17.47
C THR A 36 -12.62 -22.83 17.78
N SER A 37 -11.65 -22.10 18.34
CA SER A 37 -11.61 -20.68 18.03
C SER A 37 -10.97 -20.58 16.65
N ASN A 38 -11.64 -19.89 15.73
CA ASN A 38 -11.07 -19.45 14.46
C ASN A 38 -9.84 -18.59 14.74
N ALA A 39 -8.72 -19.23 15.08
CA ALA A 39 -7.43 -18.59 15.09
C ALA A 39 -7.13 -18.30 13.62
N LEU A 40 -7.58 -17.12 13.17
CA LEU A 40 -6.98 -16.40 12.07
C LEU A 40 -5.48 -16.60 12.25
N THR A 41 -4.90 -17.43 11.40
CA THR A 41 -3.46 -17.62 11.41
C THR A 41 -2.93 -16.25 11.03
N LEU A 42 -2.51 -15.49 12.03
CA LEU A 42 -1.79 -14.23 11.85
C LEU A 42 -0.47 -14.63 11.21
N ILE A 43 -0.48 -14.74 9.88
CA ILE A 43 0.71 -14.86 9.08
C ILE A 43 1.37 -13.48 9.16
N ALA A 44 2.14 -13.26 10.22
CA ALA A 44 3.10 -12.18 10.27
C ALA A 44 4.26 -12.58 9.36
N TYR A 45 4.15 -12.20 8.08
CA TYR A 45 5.22 -12.32 7.11
C TYR A 45 5.95 -10.99 7.06
N LEU A 46 7.27 -11.00 7.27
CA LEU A 46 8.08 -9.87 6.84
C LEU A 46 8.18 -9.98 5.31
N PRO A 47 7.69 -8.99 4.54
CA PRO A 47 7.90 -8.98 3.11
C PRO A 47 9.41 -9.08 2.82
N PRO A 48 9.87 -10.00 1.94
CA PRO A 48 11.25 -10.09 1.58
C PRO A 48 11.61 -8.89 0.71
N GLY A 49 12.75 -8.27 1.00
CA GLY A 49 13.24 -7.08 0.29
C GLY A 49 13.40 -5.88 1.22
N ASP A 50 13.98 -4.82 0.66
CA ASP A 50 14.09 -3.55 1.35
C ASP A 50 12.71 -2.90 1.48
N ALA A 51 12.51 -2.09 2.52
CA ALA A 51 11.28 -1.33 2.68
C ALA A 51 11.07 -0.41 1.47
N VAL A 52 9.84 -0.38 0.94
CA VAL A 52 9.47 0.58 -0.11
C VAL A 52 9.51 1.98 0.50
N THR A 53 10.49 2.78 0.14
CA THR A 53 10.68 4.16 0.65
C THR A 53 10.19 5.23 -0.32
N ASN A 54 9.95 4.88 -1.58
CA ASN A 54 9.45 5.83 -2.58
C ASN A 54 7.99 6.20 -2.25
N PRO A 55 7.68 7.49 -1.99
CA PRO A 55 6.35 7.91 -1.58
C PRO A 55 5.30 7.66 -2.68
N ASN A 56 5.66 7.78 -3.96
CA ASN A 56 4.75 7.51 -5.05
C ASN A 56 4.41 6.02 -5.14
N ALA A 57 5.39 5.14 -4.91
CA ALA A 57 5.16 3.70 -4.88
C ALA A 57 4.25 3.29 -3.70
N LEU A 58 4.45 3.90 -2.53
CA LEU A 58 3.60 3.69 -1.35
C LEU A 58 2.15 4.11 -1.59
N LEU A 59 1.94 5.30 -2.16
CA LEU A 59 0.60 5.79 -2.50
C LEU A 59 -0.10 4.85 -3.47
N ARG A 60 0.57 4.40 -4.52
CA ARG A 60 -0.01 3.43 -5.46
C ARG A 60 -0.40 2.13 -4.76
N GLN A 61 0.50 1.53 -3.98
CA GLN A 61 0.24 0.26 -3.27
C GLN A 61 -0.90 0.39 -2.26
N ALA A 62 -1.19 1.60 -1.78
CA ALA A 62 -2.31 1.88 -0.89
C ALA A 62 -3.67 1.95 -1.64
N LEU A 63 -3.68 2.05 -2.97
CA LEU A 63 -4.93 2.09 -3.72
C LEU A 63 -5.62 0.72 -3.70
N PRO A 64 -6.96 0.68 -3.53
CA PRO A 64 -7.73 -0.56 -3.55
C PRO A 64 -8.01 -1.01 -5.00
N LEU A 65 -6.96 -1.12 -5.80
CA LEU A 65 -7.03 -1.45 -7.23
C LEU A 65 -6.00 -2.53 -7.57
N ASP A 66 -6.40 -3.44 -8.45
CA ASP A 66 -5.50 -4.40 -9.09
C ASP A 66 -5.35 -4.02 -10.56
N ASN A 67 -4.41 -3.11 -10.85
CA ASN A 67 -4.13 -2.65 -12.21
C ASN A 67 -2.69 -3.02 -12.60
N GLN A 68 -2.53 -4.27 -13.08
CA GLN A 68 -1.23 -4.80 -13.48
C GLN A 68 -0.55 -3.95 -14.57
N ALA A 69 -1.32 -3.38 -15.51
CA ALA A 69 -0.76 -2.54 -16.56
C ALA A 69 -0.10 -1.27 -16.02
N MET A 70 -0.75 -0.55 -15.10
CA MET A 70 -0.16 0.64 -14.46
C MET A 70 1.00 0.28 -13.54
N LEU A 71 0.93 -0.87 -12.87
CA LEU A 71 2.03 -1.39 -12.06
C LEU A 71 3.30 -1.59 -12.89
N GLU A 72 3.18 -2.21 -14.07
CA GLU A 72 4.30 -2.44 -14.99
C GLU A 72 4.90 -1.12 -15.51
N VAL A 73 4.07 -0.16 -15.94
CA VAL A 73 4.56 1.15 -16.44
C VAL A 73 5.41 1.84 -15.38
N GLN A 74 4.91 1.90 -14.16
CA GLN A 74 5.60 2.54 -13.05
C GLN A 74 6.84 1.76 -12.63
N GLU A 75 6.81 0.42 -12.64
CA GLU A 75 8.00 -0.40 -12.38
C GLU A 75 9.12 -0.08 -13.38
N TYR A 76 8.80 0.06 -14.66
CA TYR A 76 9.79 0.45 -15.66
C TYR A 76 10.35 1.86 -15.40
N VAL A 77 9.51 2.83 -15.05
CA VAL A 77 9.98 4.18 -14.69
C VAL A 77 10.87 4.15 -13.45
N ASP A 78 10.44 3.48 -12.38
CA ASP A 78 11.19 3.36 -11.13
C ASP A 78 12.55 2.67 -11.35
N ASN A 79 12.57 1.57 -12.11
CA ASN A 79 13.82 0.86 -12.45
C ASN A 79 14.77 1.76 -13.25
N ALA A 80 14.26 2.58 -14.17
CA ALA A 80 15.08 3.55 -14.90
C ALA A 80 15.67 4.60 -13.95
N SER A 81 14.87 5.19 -13.07
CA SER A 81 15.31 6.18 -12.09
C SER A 81 16.30 5.60 -11.07
N MET A 82 16.06 4.38 -10.57
CA MET A 82 16.96 3.69 -9.65
C MET A 82 18.30 3.36 -10.30
N THR A 83 18.29 2.89 -11.56
CA THR A 83 19.52 2.63 -12.31
C THR A 83 20.36 3.91 -12.41
N LEU A 84 19.71 5.04 -12.69
CA LEU A 84 20.39 6.34 -12.78
C LEU A 84 20.91 6.78 -11.40
N ALA A 85 20.09 6.70 -10.35
CA ALA A 85 20.47 7.08 -8.99
C ALA A 85 21.63 6.22 -8.42
N ALA A 86 21.69 4.94 -8.75
CA ALA A 86 22.76 4.03 -8.34
C ALA A 86 24.06 4.20 -9.18
N SER A 87 24.05 5.06 -10.20
CA SER A 87 25.20 5.24 -11.09
C SER A 87 26.31 6.07 -10.47
N THR A 88 27.56 5.72 -10.78
CA THR A 88 28.75 6.50 -10.46
C THR A 88 29.25 7.24 -11.69
N PRO A 89 30.15 8.25 -11.56
CA PRO A 89 30.72 8.92 -12.74
C PRO A 89 31.36 7.97 -13.76
N LYS A 90 31.86 6.80 -13.31
CA LYS A 90 32.46 5.77 -14.19
C LYS A 90 31.42 4.89 -14.88
N SER A 91 30.27 4.63 -14.25
CA SER A 91 29.22 3.74 -14.77
C SER A 91 28.08 4.47 -15.47
N LEU A 92 27.95 5.80 -15.28
CA LEU A 92 26.85 6.62 -15.80
C LEU A 92 26.65 6.48 -17.31
N LYS A 93 27.73 6.49 -18.10
CA LYS A 93 27.62 6.34 -19.56
C LYS A 93 26.99 5.00 -19.97
N LYS A 94 27.26 3.93 -19.21
CA LYS A 94 26.75 2.58 -19.47
C LYS A 94 25.30 2.43 -18.99
N SER A 95 24.94 3.04 -17.85
CA SER A 95 23.59 2.92 -17.28
C SER A 95 22.52 3.52 -18.18
N TRP A 96 22.84 4.55 -18.96
CA TRP A 96 21.91 5.12 -19.95
C TRP A 96 21.34 4.09 -20.94
N GLY A 97 22.09 3.04 -21.28
CA GLY A 97 21.56 1.98 -22.13
C GLY A 97 20.40 1.22 -21.49
N GLU A 98 20.43 1.04 -20.17
CA GLU A 98 19.37 0.40 -19.40
C GLU A 98 18.21 1.36 -19.10
N VAL A 99 18.53 2.60 -18.73
CA VAL A 99 17.53 3.68 -18.57
C VAL A 99 16.65 3.77 -19.81
N LYS A 100 17.25 3.91 -21.01
CA LYS A 100 16.51 3.99 -22.27
C LYS A 100 15.61 2.78 -22.52
N ARG A 101 16.11 1.57 -22.30
CA ARG A 101 15.32 0.34 -22.48
C ARG A 101 14.10 0.31 -21.57
N ASN A 102 14.27 0.69 -20.30
CA ASN A 102 13.15 0.75 -19.36
C ASN A 102 12.16 1.85 -19.75
N THR A 103 12.61 3.04 -20.16
CA THR A 103 11.72 4.09 -20.67
C THR A 103 10.93 3.65 -21.91
N ASP A 104 11.56 2.98 -22.87
CA ASP A 104 10.88 2.45 -24.06
C ASP A 104 9.81 1.39 -23.70
N LYS A 105 10.08 0.55 -22.70
CA LYS A 105 9.11 -0.41 -22.17
C LYS A 105 7.94 0.30 -21.48
N ALA A 106 8.21 1.33 -20.67
CA ALA A 106 7.17 2.12 -20.03
C ALA A 106 6.22 2.76 -21.05
N ILE A 107 6.77 3.39 -22.09
CA ILE A 107 6.00 3.96 -23.22
C ILE A 107 5.14 2.89 -23.88
N SER A 108 5.74 1.74 -24.20
CA SER A 108 5.06 0.65 -24.89
C SER A 108 3.91 0.09 -24.03
N ALA A 109 4.17 -0.21 -22.76
CA ALA A 109 3.16 -0.73 -21.83
C ALA A 109 2.00 0.25 -21.66
N PHE A 110 2.30 1.55 -21.44
CA PHE A 110 1.25 2.54 -21.24
C PHE A 110 0.39 2.71 -22.50
N SER A 111 1.04 2.85 -23.67
CA SER A 111 0.32 3.04 -24.93
C SER A 111 -0.59 1.86 -25.30
N GLN A 112 -0.18 0.63 -24.98
CA GLN A 112 -0.97 -0.58 -25.23
C GLN A 112 -2.22 -0.63 -24.35
N HIS A 113 -2.12 -0.22 -23.08
CA HIS A 113 -3.21 -0.35 -22.11
C HIS A 113 -4.01 0.93 -21.88
N ARG A 114 -3.61 2.07 -22.46
CA ARG A 114 -4.26 3.37 -22.24
C ARG A 114 -5.77 3.33 -22.46
N MET A 115 -6.23 2.66 -23.51
CA MET A 115 -7.66 2.56 -23.81
C MET A 115 -8.41 1.71 -22.79
N ASP A 116 -7.82 0.60 -22.37
CA ASP A 116 -8.42 -0.30 -21.37
C ASP A 116 -8.55 0.43 -20.03
N ILE A 117 -7.48 1.11 -19.59
CA ILE A 117 -7.48 1.92 -18.37
C ILE A 117 -8.58 2.97 -18.40
N LEU A 118 -8.70 3.73 -19.49
CA LEU A 118 -9.71 4.79 -19.62
C LEU A 118 -11.14 4.24 -19.68
N SER A 119 -11.32 2.99 -20.11
CA SER A 119 -12.64 2.35 -20.16
C SER A 119 -13.20 2.02 -18.78
N GLU A 120 -12.32 1.81 -17.79
CA GLU A 120 -12.67 1.50 -16.40
C GLU A 120 -12.99 2.74 -15.56
N VAL A 121 -12.67 3.94 -16.06
CA VAL A 121 -12.88 5.20 -15.34
C VAL A 121 -14.38 5.52 -15.22
N PRO A 122 -14.88 5.81 -14.00
CA PRO A 122 -16.23 6.33 -13.77
C PRO A 122 -16.53 7.57 -14.61
N ALA A 123 -17.79 7.74 -15.03
CA ALA A 123 -18.19 8.84 -15.92
C ALA A 123 -17.78 10.22 -15.37
N ASP A 124 -17.91 10.42 -14.06
CA ASP A 124 -17.62 11.68 -13.36
C ASP A 124 -16.12 12.03 -13.34
N HIS A 125 -15.23 11.10 -13.69
CA HIS A 125 -13.77 11.31 -13.69
C HIS A 125 -13.15 11.16 -15.08
N ARG A 126 -13.94 10.87 -16.12
CA ARG A 126 -13.43 10.49 -17.45
C ARG A 126 -12.64 11.59 -18.15
N GLU A 127 -13.09 12.84 -18.06
CA GLU A 127 -12.38 13.99 -18.64
C GLU A 127 -11.00 14.14 -17.99
N ARG A 128 -10.97 14.25 -16.66
CA ARG A 128 -9.73 14.35 -15.88
C ARG A 128 -8.79 13.18 -16.12
N ALA A 129 -9.29 11.95 -16.19
CA ALA A 129 -8.48 10.78 -16.46
C ALA A 129 -7.89 10.81 -17.88
N THR A 130 -8.62 11.34 -18.86
CA THR A 130 -8.11 11.52 -20.23
C THR A 130 -6.95 12.52 -20.25
N ASP A 131 -7.11 13.67 -19.58
CA ASP A 131 -6.06 14.68 -19.47
C ASP A 131 -4.80 14.14 -18.76
N LEU A 132 -5.00 13.34 -17.71
CA LEU A 132 -3.91 12.68 -16.99
C LEU A 132 -3.21 11.65 -17.88
N ALA A 133 -3.95 10.86 -18.67
CA ALA A 133 -3.38 9.89 -19.58
C ALA A 133 -2.59 10.55 -20.73
N ASP A 134 -3.03 11.72 -21.19
CA ASP A 134 -2.28 12.54 -22.15
C ASP A 134 -1.01 13.10 -21.53
N THR A 135 -1.11 13.59 -20.30
CA THR A 135 0.06 14.05 -19.53
C THR A 135 1.08 12.92 -19.36
N ILE A 136 0.67 11.74 -18.90
CA ILE A 136 1.57 10.58 -18.75
C ILE A 136 2.25 10.25 -20.08
N SER A 137 1.51 10.28 -21.19
CA SER A 137 2.09 10.01 -22.52
C SER A 137 3.16 11.04 -22.90
N GLN A 138 2.88 12.33 -22.67
CA GLN A 138 3.84 13.41 -22.92
C GLN A 138 5.08 13.28 -22.02
N ASP A 139 4.89 12.90 -20.76
CA ASP A 139 5.95 12.78 -19.77
C ASP A 139 6.87 11.61 -20.08
N LEU A 140 6.31 10.48 -20.50
CA LEU A 140 7.07 9.31 -20.92
C LEU A 140 7.90 9.59 -22.19
N VAL A 141 7.35 10.37 -23.15
CA VAL A 141 8.11 10.84 -24.31
C VAL A 141 9.23 11.79 -23.91
N ALA A 142 8.95 12.75 -23.01
CA ALA A 142 9.97 13.66 -22.51
C ALA A 142 11.09 12.93 -21.73
N LEU A 143 10.74 11.87 -20.98
CA LEU A 143 11.72 10.99 -20.32
C LEU A 143 12.63 10.31 -21.33
N LYS A 144 12.08 9.85 -22.45
CA LYS A 144 12.88 9.27 -23.53
C LYS A 144 13.86 10.29 -24.11
N ASP A 145 13.40 11.51 -24.38
CA ASP A 145 14.24 12.58 -24.88
C ASP A 145 15.36 12.95 -23.89
N ALA A 146 15.05 13.01 -22.59
CA ALA A 146 16.04 13.24 -21.54
C ALA A 146 17.06 12.10 -21.47
N ALA A 147 16.61 10.84 -21.55
CA ALA A 147 17.49 9.68 -21.59
C ALA A 147 18.37 9.66 -22.84
N ASP A 148 17.84 10.09 -24.00
CA ASP A 148 18.59 10.20 -25.25
C ASP A 148 19.68 11.27 -25.19
N ARG A 149 19.37 12.41 -24.56
CA ARG A 149 20.34 13.48 -24.27
C ARG A 149 21.27 13.17 -23.09
N GLN A 150 21.04 12.09 -22.37
CA GLN A 150 21.77 11.72 -21.14
C GLN A 150 21.70 12.80 -20.06
N ASP A 151 20.54 13.44 -19.93
CA ASP A 151 20.26 14.54 -19.02
C ASP A 151 19.69 14.00 -17.71
N ALA A 152 20.55 13.81 -16.70
CA ALA A 152 20.17 13.14 -15.45
C ALA A 152 19.21 13.98 -14.58
N GLU A 153 19.39 15.30 -14.58
CA GLU A 153 18.55 16.22 -13.83
C GLU A 153 17.14 16.25 -14.42
N ALA A 154 17.03 16.51 -15.73
CA ALA A 154 15.73 16.51 -16.41
C ALA A 154 15.03 15.14 -16.31
N PHE A 155 15.78 14.04 -16.43
CA PHE A 155 15.21 12.70 -16.30
C PHE A 155 14.61 12.47 -14.89
N THR A 156 15.30 12.93 -13.84
CA THR A 156 14.84 12.79 -12.46
C THR A 156 13.54 13.56 -12.23
N ASP A 157 13.50 14.83 -12.64
CA ASP A 157 12.32 15.68 -12.47
C ASP A 157 11.11 15.17 -13.25
N LEU A 158 11.33 14.73 -14.50
CA LEU A 158 10.28 14.15 -15.33
C LEU A 158 9.77 12.82 -14.77
N SER A 159 10.64 12.02 -14.14
CA SER A 159 10.24 10.73 -13.53
C SER A 159 9.29 10.96 -12.37
N VAL A 160 9.60 11.96 -11.54
CA VAL A 160 8.73 12.38 -10.42
C VAL A 160 7.39 12.89 -10.95
N ARG A 161 7.40 13.74 -11.99
CA ARG A 161 6.17 14.27 -12.59
C ARG A 161 5.29 13.16 -13.17
N ALA A 162 5.88 12.22 -13.91
CA ALA A 162 5.17 11.07 -14.46
C ALA A 162 4.55 10.21 -13.35
N ALA A 163 5.29 9.92 -12.27
CA ALA A 163 4.80 9.15 -11.12
C ALA A 163 3.61 9.82 -10.42
N VAL A 164 3.64 11.14 -10.28
CA VAL A 164 2.51 11.90 -9.72
C VAL A 164 1.27 11.80 -10.63
N ALA A 165 1.44 11.96 -11.95
CA ALA A 165 0.34 11.85 -12.90
C ALA A 165 -0.26 10.43 -12.92
N MET A 166 0.58 9.39 -12.90
CA MET A 166 0.15 7.99 -12.79
C MET A 166 -0.67 7.74 -11.52
N ASN A 167 -0.18 8.20 -10.35
CA ASN A 167 -0.90 8.10 -9.08
C ASN A 167 -2.26 8.81 -9.10
N GLN A 168 -2.38 9.95 -9.79
CA GLN A 168 -3.63 10.67 -9.93
C GLN A 168 -4.60 9.95 -10.87
N LEU A 169 -4.10 9.35 -11.95
CA LEU A 169 -4.91 8.56 -12.88
C LEU A 169 -5.48 7.33 -12.17
N GLU A 170 -4.65 6.58 -11.45
CA GLU A 170 -5.10 5.42 -10.68
C GLU A 170 -6.09 5.84 -9.59
N GLY A 171 -5.85 6.96 -8.91
CA GLY A 171 -6.81 7.53 -7.97
C GLY A 171 -8.19 7.82 -8.59
N ALA A 172 -8.25 8.19 -9.87
CA ALA A 172 -9.50 8.42 -10.60
C ALA A 172 -10.24 7.13 -10.99
N LEU A 173 -9.56 5.97 -10.97
CA LEU A 173 -10.18 4.65 -11.19
C LEU A 173 -10.92 4.14 -9.95
N VAL A 174 -10.59 4.64 -8.75
CA VAL A 174 -11.21 4.18 -7.51
C VAL A 174 -12.67 4.59 -7.46
N SER A 175 -13.56 3.63 -7.71
CA SER A 175 -15.01 3.86 -7.72
C SER A 175 -15.68 3.56 -6.37
N LYS A 176 -15.11 2.65 -5.57
CA LYS A 176 -15.67 2.24 -4.28
C LYS A 176 -14.57 1.94 -3.26
N PHE A 177 -14.79 2.36 -2.03
CA PHE A 177 -13.93 1.99 -0.90
C PHE A 177 -14.18 0.53 -0.51
N PRO A 178 -13.14 -0.26 -0.20
CA PRO A 178 -13.30 -1.65 0.17
C PRO A 178 -13.86 -1.84 1.59
N PHE A 179 -14.05 -0.76 2.35
CA PHE A 179 -14.54 -0.78 3.72
C PHE A 179 -15.54 0.35 3.99
N GLN A 180 -16.27 0.21 5.10
CA GLN A 180 -17.20 1.23 5.60
C GLN A 180 -16.69 1.76 6.94
N VAL A 181 -16.79 3.07 7.13
CA VAL A 181 -16.45 3.70 8.42
C VAL A 181 -17.50 3.28 9.47
N PRO A 182 -17.09 2.78 10.65
CA PRO A 182 -18.03 2.40 11.70
C PRO A 182 -18.92 3.57 12.12
N LEU A 183 -20.18 3.26 12.50
CA LEU A 183 -21.18 4.27 12.90
C LEU A 183 -20.67 5.23 13.99
N ALA A 184 -19.86 4.73 14.92
CA ALA A 184 -19.28 5.53 15.99
C ALA A 184 -18.40 6.70 15.51
N TYR A 185 -17.86 6.62 14.29
CA TYR A 185 -16.97 7.64 13.70
C TYR A 185 -17.60 8.35 12.50
N GLN A 186 -18.85 8.03 12.15
CA GLN A 186 -19.50 8.55 10.95
C GLN A 186 -19.75 10.07 10.99
N SER A 187 -19.83 10.65 12.19
CA SER A 187 -19.98 12.10 12.41
C SER A 187 -18.66 12.87 12.35
N LEU A 188 -17.51 12.19 12.30
CA LEU A 188 -16.21 12.84 12.19
C LEU A 188 -15.92 13.28 10.74
N PRO A 189 -15.05 14.29 10.54
CA PRO A 189 -14.55 14.64 9.21
C PRO A 189 -13.94 13.44 8.49
N GLN A 190 -14.27 13.26 7.22
CA GLN A 190 -13.81 12.14 6.40
C GLN A 190 -13.27 12.65 5.06
N LEU A 191 -12.12 12.12 4.66
CA LEU A 191 -11.55 12.33 3.33
C LEU A 191 -11.87 11.11 2.46
N ASN A 192 -12.82 11.25 1.54
CA ASN A 192 -13.18 10.20 0.59
C ASN A 192 -12.40 10.37 -0.72
N GLY A 193 -11.09 10.12 -0.65
CA GLY A 193 -10.18 10.22 -1.78
C GLY A 193 -8.80 10.67 -1.34
N ARG A 194 -8.13 11.51 -2.14
CA ARG A 194 -6.85 12.13 -1.78
C ARG A 194 -6.95 13.64 -1.73
N ALA A 195 -6.14 14.24 -0.89
CA ALA A 195 -5.91 15.68 -0.84
C ALA A 195 -4.41 15.96 -0.95
N THR A 196 -4.05 17.04 -1.62
CA THR A 196 -2.67 17.55 -1.65
C THR A 196 -2.60 18.79 -0.79
N VAL A 197 -1.67 18.80 0.15
CA VAL A 197 -1.41 19.92 1.06
C VAL A 197 0.01 20.41 0.82
N VAL A 198 0.17 21.72 0.75
CA VAL A 198 1.49 22.37 0.71
C VAL A 198 1.77 22.92 2.11
N LEU A 199 2.87 22.47 2.70
CA LEU A 199 3.39 23.00 3.95
C LEU A 199 4.46 24.04 3.59
N GLU A 200 4.14 25.30 3.85
CA GLU A 200 5.11 26.39 3.75
C GLU A 200 6.02 26.34 4.97
N THR A 201 7.31 26.07 4.76
CA THR A 201 8.30 26.03 5.85
C THR A 201 9.35 27.11 5.65
N THR A 202 10.11 27.41 6.71
CA THR A 202 11.25 28.34 6.63
C THR A 202 12.39 27.84 5.74
N GLN A 203 12.39 26.56 5.36
CA GLN A 203 13.39 25.95 4.46
C GLN A 203 12.82 25.67 3.06
N GLY A 204 11.59 26.11 2.78
CA GLY A 204 10.90 25.94 1.51
C GLY A 204 9.62 25.12 1.60
N PRO A 205 8.86 25.02 0.50
CA PRO A 205 7.59 24.31 0.49
C PRO A 205 7.81 22.80 0.48
N MET A 206 7.00 22.07 1.25
CA MET A 206 6.90 20.62 1.20
C MET A 206 5.51 20.22 0.74
N THR A 207 5.41 19.28 -0.21
CA THR A 207 4.12 18.78 -0.68
C THR A 207 3.81 17.44 -0.02
N VAL A 208 2.62 17.33 0.56
CA VAL A 208 2.12 16.11 1.21
C VAL A 208 0.84 15.66 0.52
N VAL A 209 0.79 14.38 0.15
CA VAL A 209 -0.43 13.74 -0.34
C VAL A 209 -1.04 12.95 0.81
N VAL A 210 -2.26 13.32 1.18
CA VAL A 210 -3.03 12.69 2.26
C VAL A 210 -3.93 11.61 1.67
N ASP A 211 -3.74 10.36 2.09
CA ASP A 211 -4.47 9.20 1.56
C ASP A 211 -5.72 8.87 2.39
N GLY A 212 -6.87 9.32 1.92
CA GLY A 212 -8.17 8.97 2.48
C GLY A 212 -8.71 7.62 1.98
N TYR A 213 -8.13 7.03 0.93
CA TYR A 213 -8.49 5.69 0.47
C TYR A 213 -8.21 4.62 1.51
N SER A 214 -7.09 4.71 2.22
CA SER A 214 -6.74 3.79 3.30
C SER A 214 -7.23 4.25 4.66
N ALA A 215 -7.33 5.56 4.90
CA ALA A 215 -7.52 6.11 6.23
C ALA A 215 -8.45 7.34 6.26
N PRO A 216 -9.75 7.20 5.90
CA PRO A 216 -10.62 8.35 5.64
C PRO A 216 -10.87 9.23 6.86
N VAL A 217 -10.97 8.65 8.07
CA VAL A 217 -11.26 9.42 9.30
C VAL A 217 -10.03 10.22 9.74
N THR A 218 -8.84 9.60 9.77
CA THR A 218 -7.60 10.30 10.17
C THR A 218 -7.18 11.33 9.14
N ALA A 219 -7.26 10.97 7.85
CA ALA A 219 -7.01 11.90 6.75
C ALA A 219 -8.01 13.06 6.75
N GLY A 220 -9.31 12.77 6.95
CA GLY A 220 -10.36 13.77 7.05
C GLY A 220 -10.14 14.75 8.19
N ASN A 221 -9.81 14.23 9.38
CA ASN A 221 -9.49 15.06 10.54
C ASN A 221 -8.25 15.94 10.31
N PHE A 222 -7.19 15.39 9.71
CA PHE A 222 -6.01 16.18 9.37
C PHE A 222 -6.34 17.33 8.40
N VAL A 223 -7.07 17.04 7.32
CA VAL A 223 -7.47 18.06 6.34
C VAL A 223 -8.40 19.11 6.94
N ASP A 224 -9.34 18.71 7.82
CA ASP A 224 -10.20 19.65 8.57
C ASP A 224 -9.35 20.63 9.40
N LEU A 225 -8.35 20.12 10.14
CA LEU A 225 -7.45 20.94 10.95
C LEU A 225 -6.59 21.88 10.09
N VAL A 226 -6.14 21.42 8.91
CA VAL A 226 -5.44 22.27 7.94
C VAL A 226 -6.34 23.42 7.47
N GLN A 227 -7.58 23.14 7.08
CA GLN A 227 -8.54 24.16 6.64
C GLN A 227 -8.88 25.17 7.73
N ARG A 228 -8.84 24.74 8.99
CA ARG A 228 -9.07 25.60 10.17
C ARG A 228 -7.82 26.38 10.61
N GLY A 229 -6.69 26.22 9.92
CA GLY A 229 -5.44 26.91 10.22
C GLY A 229 -4.73 26.41 11.48
N PHE A 230 -5.05 25.20 11.98
CA PHE A 230 -4.46 24.67 13.21
C PHE A 230 -2.94 24.54 13.14
N TYR A 231 -2.41 24.14 11.99
CA TYR A 231 -0.98 23.92 11.78
C TYR A 231 -0.20 25.18 11.37
N SER A 232 -0.87 26.32 11.21
CA SER A 232 -0.21 27.57 10.84
C SER A 232 0.71 28.06 11.95
N ASP A 233 1.90 28.51 11.57
CA ASP A 233 2.92 29.07 12.47
C ASP A 233 3.41 28.13 13.60
N LEU A 234 3.15 26.82 13.49
CA LEU A 234 3.67 25.85 14.45
C LEU A 234 5.14 25.48 14.14
N PRO A 235 6.01 25.40 15.17
CA PRO A 235 7.36 24.92 14.98
C PRO A 235 7.41 23.40 14.80
N PHE A 236 8.53 22.91 14.26
CA PHE A 236 8.92 21.52 14.44
C PHE A 236 9.53 21.36 15.84
N THR A 237 8.95 20.48 16.65
CA THR A 237 9.38 20.26 18.03
C THR A 237 10.53 19.27 18.13
N ARG A 238 10.68 18.39 17.12
CA ARG A 238 11.77 17.43 17.02
C ARG A 238 12.14 17.18 15.57
N ALA A 239 13.43 17.12 15.29
CA ALA A 239 13.97 16.72 14.00
C ALA A 239 15.14 15.77 14.25
N GLU A 240 14.99 14.52 13.83
CA GLU A 240 16.03 13.50 13.89
C GLU A 240 16.38 13.03 12.49
N GLU A 241 17.67 13.14 12.17
CA GLU A 241 18.21 12.75 10.88
C GLU A 241 17.89 11.29 10.59
N SER A 242 17.33 11.03 9.39
CA SER A 242 16.96 9.69 8.93
C SER A 242 15.91 8.96 9.80
N TYR A 243 15.15 9.67 10.63
CA TYR A 243 14.11 9.05 11.46
C TYR A 243 12.77 9.78 11.42
N VAL A 244 12.67 10.99 11.96
CA VAL A 244 11.37 11.67 12.11
C VAL A 244 11.48 13.19 12.15
N LEU A 245 10.51 13.86 11.54
CA LEU A 245 10.18 15.26 11.78
C LEU A 245 8.84 15.31 12.52
N GLN A 246 8.80 15.95 13.68
CA GLN A 246 7.60 16.05 14.52
C GLN A 246 7.14 17.51 14.62
N THR A 247 5.85 17.73 14.41
CA THR A 247 5.15 19.02 14.56
C THR A 247 3.69 18.77 14.93
N GLY A 248 2.90 19.83 15.14
CA GLY A 248 1.48 19.73 15.49
C GLY A 248 1.20 19.64 16.99
N ASP A 249 2.22 19.80 17.83
CA ASP A 249 2.05 20.01 19.26
C ASP A 249 1.53 21.44 19.47
N GLY A 250 0.32 21.58 20.01
CA GLY A 250 -0.23 22.88 20.39
C GLY A 250 0.61 23.49 21.52
N VAL A 251 0.85 24.80 21.44
CA VAL A 251 1.55 25.58 22.47
C VAL A 251 0.69 25.73 23.73
#